data_AF-K2EDK9-F1
#
_entry.id   AF-K2EDK9-F1
#
_cell.length_a   1.000
_cell.length_b   1.000
_cell.length_c   1.000
_cell.angle_alpha   90.00
_cell.angle_beta   90.00
_cell.angle_gamma   90.00
#
_symmetry.space_group_name_H-M   'P 1'
#
loop_
_entity.id
_entity.type
_entity.pdbx_description
1 polymer ?
#
loop_
_entity_poly.entity_id
_entity_poly.type
_entity_poly.pdbx_seq_one_letter_code
_entity_poly.pdbx_strand_id
1 'polypeptide(L)'
;MIKKFNFELSQKPKCRHEKITPTSIGKFCPDCGKEVFISWVILRCKGCSSRRQASPQFETIIPIEKFCSKCGERNYSIEKKSKLEFYEINYAVLIKEEFNDELIDNKTQVWIEENSWSNFIQPKLIPLFK
;
A
#
# COMPACT_ATOMS: atom_id res chain seq x y z
N MET A 1 40.47 13.61 -22.94
CA MET A 1 39.18 13.99 -22.32
C MET A 1 38.19 12.84 -22.48
N ILE A 2 38.02 12.02 -21.44
CA ILE A 2 37.11 10.87 -21.46
C ILE A 2 35.82 11.31 -20.77
N LYS A 3 34.76 11.54 -21.54
CA LYS A 3 33.43 11.83 -20.99
C LYS A 3 32.88 10.53 -20.39
N LYS A 4 32.84 10.46 -19.06
CA LYS A 4 32.06 9.45 -18.34
C LYS A 4 30.58 9.76 -18.61
N PHE A 5 29.95 8.95 -19.45
CA PHE A 5 28.49 8.89 -19.53
C PHE A 5 28.01 8.14 -18.29
N ASN A 6 27.50 8.87 -17.32
CA ASN A 6 26.69 8.28 -16.25
C ASN A 6 25.37 7.87 -16.89
N PHE A 7 25.22 6.57 -17.12
CA PHE A 7 23.97 5.96 -17.54
C PHE A 7 23.08 5.89 -16.29
N GLU A 8 22.17 6.85 -16.14
CA GLU A 8 21.17 6.82 -15.08
C GLU A 8 20.36 5.53 -15.21
N LEU A 9 20.43 4.70 -14.17
CA LEU A 9 19.75 3.43 -14.06
C LEU A 9 18.24 3.64 -14.24
N SER A 10 17.74 3.14 -15.37
CA SER A 10 16.35 2.84 -15.70
C SER A 10 15.49 2.67 -14.45
N GLN A 11 14.48 3.53 -14.27
CA GLN A 11 13.42 3.32 -13.30
C GLN A 11 12.87 1.91 -13.49
N LYS A 12 12.97 1.06 -12.46
CA LYS A 12 12.40 -0.29 -12.53
C LYS A 12 10.91 -0.16 -12.84
N PRO A 13 10.33 -0.97 -13.75
CA PRO A 13 8.91 -0.92 -14.03
C PRO A 13 8.14 -1.14 -12.71
N LYS A 14 7.22 -0.22 -12.39
CA LYS A 14 6.34 -0.36 -11.21
C LYS A 14 5.56 -1.67 -11.35
N CYS A 15 5.61 -2.52 -10.32
CA CYS A 15 4.87 -3.77 -10.32
C CYS A 15 3.36 -3.46 -10.30
N ARG A 16 2.59 -4.10 -11.18
CA ARG A 16 1.13 -3.93 -11.26
C ARG A 16 0.34 -4.80 -10.29
N HIS A 17 1.02 -5.68 -9.56
CA HIS A 17 0.43 -6.59 -8.56
C HIS A 17 -0.74 -7.43 -9.08
N GLU A 18 -0.79 -7.73 -10.37
CA GLU A 18 -1.95 -8.37 -11.03
C GLU A 18 -2.28 -9.73 -10.41
N LYS A 19 -1.25 -10.52 -10.08
CA LYS A 19 -1.38 -11.88 -9.51
C LYS A 19 -1.85 -11.92 -8.05
N ILE A 20 -1.91 -10.79 -7.35
CA ILE A 20 -2.39 -10.74 -5.96
C ILE A 20 -3.91 -10.77 -5.97
N THR A 21 -4.49 -11.74 -5.30
CA THR A 21 -5.95 -11.87 -5.18
C THR A 21 -6.42 -11.39 -3.81
N PRO A 22 -7.66 -10.88 -3.68
CA PRO A 22 -8.24 -10.52 -2.37
C PRO A 22 -8.27 -11.67 -1.36
N THR A 23 -8.18 -12.90 -1.86
CA THR A 23 -8.29 -14.15 -1.09
C THR A 23 -6.93 -14.78 -0.79
N SER A 24 -5.82 -14.27 -1.35
CA SER A 24 -4.52 -14.89 -1.13
C SER A 24 -4.08 -14.68 0.32
N ILE A 25 -3.66 -15.77 0.96
CA ILE A 25 -3.23 -15.82 2.37
C ILE A 25 -2.05 -14.87 2.67
N GLY A 26 -1.28 -14.48 1.65
CA GLY A 26 -0.11 -13.60 1.78
C GLY A 26 -0.39 -12.16 1.37
N LYS A 27 0.12 -11.21 2.16
CA LYS A 27 0.11 -9.77 1.84
C LYS A 27 1.24 -9.34 0.92
N PHE A 28 2.11 -10.25 0.51
CA PHE A 28 3.31 -9.92 -0.26
C PHE A 28 3.14 -10.30 -1.73
N CYS A 29 3.65 -9.44 -2.61
CA CYS A 29 3.74 -9.76 -4.02
C CYS A 29 4.86 -10.78 -4.27
N PRO A 30 4.60 -11.90 -4.97
CA PRO A 30 5.66 -12.87 -5.30
C PRO A 30 6.67 -12.32 -6.33
N ASP A 31 6.26 -11.34 -7.15
CA ASP A 31 7.13 -10.79 -8.21
C ASP A 31 8.04 -9.64 -7.69
N CYS A 32 7.57 -8.83 -6.72
CA CYS A 32 8.33 -7.69 -6.21
C CYS A 32 8.71 -7.76 -4.72
N GLY A 33 8.19 -8.74 -3.98
CA GLY A 33 8.46 -8.91 -2.54
C GLY A 33 7.88 -7.84 -1.62
N LYS A 34 7.21 -6.81 -2.16
CA LYS A 34 6.59 -5.73 -1.35
C LYS A 34 5.28 -6.19 -0.71
N GLU A 35 4.98 -5.62 0.46
CA GLU A 35 3.66 -5.74 1.07
C GLU A 35 2.64 -4.89 0.31
N VAL A 36 1.51 -5.49 -0.01
CA VAL A 36 0.42 -4.90 -0.79
C VAL A 36 -0.85 -4.98 0.03
N PHE A 37 -1.44 -3.81 0.25
CA PHE A 37 -2.74 -3.68 0.90
C PHE A 37 -3.85 -3.70 -0.15
N ILE A 38 -4.81 -4.58 0.08
CA ILE A 38 -5.99 -4.71 -0.76
C ILE A 38 -7.12 -3.95 -0.08
N SER A 39 -7.70 -3.00 -0.79
CA SER A 39 -8.89 -2.28 -0.34
C SER A 39 -9.94 -2.22 -1.45
N TRP A 40 -11.18 -2.03 -1.03
CA TRP A 40 -12.31 -1.87 -1.92
C TRP A 40 -12.75 -0.42 -1.92
N VAL A 41 -13.03 0.12 -3.09
CA VAL A 41 -13.59 1.47 -3.22
C VAL A 41 -14.98 1.42 -3.82
N ILE A 42 -15.88 2.18 -3.21
CA ILE A 42 -17.25 2.38 -3.67
C ILE A 42 -17.46 3.87 -3.89
N LEU A 43 -18.07 4.23 -5.01
CA LEU A 43 -18.48 5.61 -5.28
C LEU A 43 -19.90 5.86 -4.76
N ARG A 44 -20.08 6.95 -4.00
CA ARG A 44 -21.39 7.45 -3.59
C ARG A 44 -21.66 8.83 -4.15
N CYS A 45 -22.90 9.09 -4.51
CA CYS A 45 -23.35 10.42 -4.88
C CYS A 45 -23.28 11.37 -3.67
N LYS A 46 -22.76 12.60 -3.81
CA LYS A 46 -22.78 13.56 -2.69
C LYS A 46 -24.19 14.04 -2.32
N GLY A 47 -25.06 14.21 -3.32
CA GLY A 47 -26.44 14.69 -3.09
C GLY A 47 -27.34 13.66 -2.40
N CYS A 48 -27.50 12.47 -2.99
CA CYS A 48 -28.45 11.46 -2.50
C CYS A 48 -27.81 10.21 -1.87
N SER A 49 -26.48 10.15 -1.75
CA SER A 49 -25.74 9.00 -1.20
C SER A 49 -25.95 7.67 -1.93
N SER A 50 -26.57 7.68 -3.12
CA SER A 50 -26.73 6.47 -3.92
C SER A 50 -25.39 5.94 -4.38
N ARG A 51 -25.22 4.61 -4.35
CA ARG A 51 -24.07 3.92 -4.93
C ARG A 51 -24.05 4.11 -6.44
N ARG A 52 -22.88 4.39 -7.00
CA ARG A 52 -22.66 4.61 -8.43
C ARG A 52 -21.65 3.59 -8.94
N GLN A 53 -21.89 3.06 -10.14
CA GLN A 53 -20.91 2.18 -10.77
C GLN A 53 -19.66 2.98 -11.11
N ALA A 54 -18.51 2.36 -10.85
CA ALA A 54 -17.22 2.99 -10.96
C ALA A 54 -16.34 2.20 -11.93
N SER A 55 -15.53 2.91 -12.70
CA SER A 55 -14.51 2.32 -13.56
C SER A 55 -13.15 2.85 -13.14
N PRO A 56 -12.15 1.98 -12.90
CA PRO A 56 -10.77 2.43 -12.76
C PRO A 56 -10.30 2.95 -14.13
N GLN A 57 -9.85 4.20 -14.18
CA GLN A 57 -9.25 4.80 -15.37
C GLN A 57 -7.88 5.38 -14.98
N PHE A 58 -6.81 4.74 -15.49
CA PHE A 58 -5.43 5.00 -15.09
C PHE A 58 -5.24 4.83 -13.57
N GLU A 59 -5.00 5.93 -12.86
CA GLU A 59 -4.79 5.98 -11.40
C GLU A 59 -5.99 6.60 -10.65
N THR A 60 -7.08 6.90 -11.37
CA THR A 60 -8.26 7.54 -10.79
C THR A 60 -9.49 6.67 -10.92
N ILE A 61 -10.39 6.77 -9.95
CA ILE A 61 -11.66 6.06 -9.96
C ILE A 61 -12.75 7.08 -10.27
N ILE A 62 -13.40 6.86 -11.41
CA ILE A 62 -14.45 7.73 -11.92
C ILE A 62 -15.78 6.97 -12.04
N PRO A 63 -16.92 7.66 -11.89
CA PRO A 63 -18.21 7.05 -12.18
C PRO A 63 -18.35 6.80 -13.68
N ILE A 64 -18.98 5.69 -14.05
CA ILE A 64 -19.28 5.35 -15.47
C ILE A 64 -20.21 6.42 -16.06
N GLU A 65 -21.22 6.83 -15.29
CA GLU A 65 -22.15 7.88 -15.68
C GLU A 65 -21.71 9.24 -15.14
N LYS A 66 -21.73 10.27 -16.01
CA LYS A 66 -21.38 11.66 -15.64
C LYS A 66 -22.30 12.24 -14.55
N PHE A 67 -23.57 11.85 -14.53
CA PHE A 67 -24.60 12.39 -13.63
C PHE A 67 -25.30 11.28 -12.86
N CYS A 68 -25.85 11.61 -11.69
CA CYS A 68 -26.46 10.60 -10.84
C CYS A 68 -27.80 10.21 -11.45
N SER A 69 -28.01 8.92 -11.72
CA SER A 69 -29.27 8.43 -12.30
C SER A 69 -30.48 8.66 -11.38
N LYS A 70 -30.27 8.93 -10.08
CA LYS A 70 -31.35 9.27 -9.14
C LYS A 70 -31.61 10.77 -8.97
N CYS A 71 -30.57 11.59 -8.83
CA CYS A 71 -30.73 13.00 -8.45
C CYS A 71 -30.03 14.00 -9.38
N GLY A 72 -29.41 13.55 -10.47
CA GLY A 72 -28.71 14.41 -11.43
C GLY A 72 -27.37 15.01 -10.95
N GLU A 73 -27.00 14.85 -9.69
CA GLU A 73 -25.77 15.42 -9.13
C GLU A 73 -24.51 14.84 -9.81
N ARG A 74 -23.55 15.72 -10.12
CA ARG A 74 -22.27 15.34 -10.74
C ARG A 74 -21.25 14.91 -9.70
N ASN A 75 -21.31 15.51 -8.51
CA ASN A 75 -20.34 15.28 -7.46
C ASN A 75 -20.50 13.90 -6.80
N TYR A 76 -19.37 13.28 -6.47
CA TYR A 76 -19.31 11.99 -5.79
C TYR A 76 -18.26 11.98 -4.69
N SER A 77 -18.42 11.07 -3.73
CA SER A 77 -17.45 10.74 -2.70
C SER A 77 -16.94 9.31 -2.92
N ILE A 78 -15.69 9.09 -2.51
CA ILE A 78 -15.01 7.80 -2.55
C ILE A 78 -15.03 7.22 -1.13
N GLU A 79 -15.58 6.03 -0.97
CA GLU A 79 -15.58 5.28 0.29
C GLU A 79 -14.64 4.10 0.17
N LYS A 80 -13.56 4.09 0.98
CA LYS A 80 -12.62 2.97 1.10
C LYS A 80 -13.10 1.99 2.18
N LYS A 81 -13.13 0.70 1.86
CA LYS A 81 -13.52 -0.39 2.77
C LYS A 81 -12.51 -1.54 2.73
N SER A 82 -12.26 -2.16 3.87
CA SER A 82 -11.44 -3.37 3.99
C SER A 82 -12.22 -4.64 3.64
N LYS A 83 -13.48 -4.71 4.07
CA LYS A 83 -14.40 -5.82 3.82
C LYS A 83 -15.58 -5.36 2.97
N LEU A 84 -15.99 -6.22 2.06
CA LEU A 84 -17.08 -5.95 1.13
C LEU A 84 -18.32 -6.77 1.49
N GLU A 85 -19.48 -6.13 1.47
CA GLU A 85 -20.78 -6.81 1.61
C GLU A 85 -21.28 -7.33 0.26
N PHE A 86 -22.05 -8.41 0.26
CA PHE A 86 -22.48 -9.09 -0.98
C PHE A 86 -23.23 -8.16 -1.94
N TYR A 87 -24.08 -7.27 -1.43
CA TYR A 87 -24.85 -6.32 -2.24
C TYR A 87 -24.01 -5.17 -2.82
N GLU A 88 -22.73 -5.07 -2.46
CA GLU A 88 -21.81 -4.01 -2.91
C GLU A 88 -20.87 -4.48 -4.02
N ILE A 89 -20.80 -5.79 -4.28
CA ILE A 89 -19.91 -6.40 -5.28
C ILE A 89 -20.01 -5.72 -6.65
N ASN A 90 -21.23 -5.40 -7.10
CA ASN A 90 -21.47 -4.80 -8.42
C ASN A 90 -20.99 -3.34 -8.54
N TYR A 91 -20.65 -2.69 -7.42
CA TYR A 91 -20.22 -1.28 -7.37
C TYR A 91 -18.77 -1.13 -6.91
N ALA A 92 -18.16 -2.21 -6.41
CA ALA A 92 -16.86 -2.17 -5.78
C ALA A 92 -15.73 -2.26 -6.81
N VAL A 93 -14.73 -1.41 -6.63
CA VAL A 93 -13.48 -1.45 -7.39
C VAL A 93 -12.37 -1.90 -6.47
N LEU A 94 -11.61 -2.91 -6.90
CA LEU A 94 -10.45 -3.41 -6.18
C LEU A 94 -9.26 -2.46 -6.36
N ILE A 95 -8.66 -2.01 -5.26
CA ILE A 95 -7.42 -1.24 -5.27
C ILE A 95 -6.33 -2.02 -4.55
N LYS A 96 -5.14 -2.00 -5.14
CA LYS A 96 -3.92 -2.59 -4.59
C LYS A 96 -2.93 -1.44 -4.36
N GLU A 97 -2.64 -1.15 -3.10
CA GLU A 97 -1.68 -0.09 -2.72
C GLU A 97 -0.42 -0.76 -2.17
N GLU A 98 0.76 -0.32 -2.61
CA GLU A 98 2.03 -0.73 -1.99
C GLU A 98 2.15 -0.08 -0.62
N PHE A 99 2.62 -0.81 0.39
CA PHE A 99 3.00 -0.19 1.65
C PHE A 99 4.30 0.60 1.46
N ASN A 100 4.26 1.91 1.71
CA ASN A 100 5.47 2.73 1.75
C ASN A 100 5.96 2.81 3.21
N ASP A 101 7.08 2.12 3.46
CA ASP A 101 7.79 2.06 4.74
C ASP A 101 8.52 3.37 5.13
N GLU A 102 8.01 4.54 4.73
CA GLU A 102 8.64 5.83 5.08
C GLU A 102 8.64 6.11 6.59
N LEU A 103 7.94 5.28 7.39
CA LEU A 103 7.83 5.38 8.84
C LEU A 103 8.61 4.31 9.62
N ILE A 104 9.43 3.47 8.97
CA ILE A 104 10.38 2.64 9.72
C ILE A 104 11.48 3.57 10.22
N ASP A 105 11.22 4.18 11.37
CA ASP A 105 12.24 4.74 12.24
C ASP A 105 13.32 3.66 12.38
N ASN A 106 14.58 3.96 12.02
CA ASN A 106 15.71 3.02 11.96
C ASN A 106 16.09 2.51 13.37
N LYS A 107 15.16 1.87 14.07
CA LYS A 107 15.29 1.35 15.41
C LYS A 107 15.68 -0.09 15.28
N THR A 108 16.98 -0.34 15.40
CA THR A 108 17.53 -1.67 15.55
C THR A 108 17.05 -2.24 16.89
N GLN A 109 16.20 -3.26 16.86
CA GLN A 109 15.78 -4.00 18.05
C GLN A 109 16.58 -5.30 18.12
N VAL A 110 17.24 -5.55 19.25
CA VAL A 110 17.95 -6.79 19.52
C VAL A 110 17.14 -7.58 20.54
N TRP A 111 16.81 -8.83 20.20
CA TRP A 111 16.25 -9.77 21.16
C TRP A 111 17.32 -10.18 22.17
N ILE A 112 17.04 -9.97 23.46
CA ILE A 112 17.91 -10.36 24.56
C ILE A 112 17.14 -11.40 25.37
N GLU A 113 17.69 -12.62 25.47
CA GLU A 113 17.12 -13.68 26.30
C GLU A 113 17.29 -13.32 27.80
N GLU A 114 16.26 -13.58 28.61
CA GLU A 114 16.18 -13.19 30.03
C GLU A 114 17.37 -13.72 30.88
N ASN A 115 18.04 -14.78 30.44
CA ASN A 115 19.16 -15.42 31.14
C ASN A 115 20.52 -14.76 30.91
N SER A 116 20.61 -13.70 30.12
CA SER A 116 21.88 -13.05 29.75
C SER A 116 22.32 -11.93 30.72
N TRP A 117 21.58 -11.65 31.79
CA TRP A 117 21.85 -10.50 32.65
C TRP A 117 23.06 -10.66 33.59
N SER A 118 23.52 -11.88 33.84
CA SER A 118 24.59 -12.15 34.83
C SER A 118 26.02 -11.91 34.34
N ASN A 119 26.25 -11.77 33.02
CA ASN A 119 27.61 -11.69 32.45
C ASN A 119 27.97 -10.32 31.84
N PHE A 120 27.06 -9.33 31.82
CA PHE A 120 27.30 -8.02 31.18
C PHE A 120 27.62 -6.87 32.13
N ILE A 121 27.76 -7.13 33.43
CA ILE A 121 28.24 -6.09 34.35
C ILE A 121 29.76 -6.01 34.19
N GLN A 122 30.19 -5.00 33.42
CA GLN A 122 31.56 -4.56 33.09
C GLN A 122 32.08 -5.02 31.72
N PRO A 123 31.72 -4.31 30.62
CA PRO A 123 32.57 -4.32 29.44
C PRO A 123 33.97 -3.85 29.85
N LYS A 124 34.96 -4.76 29.84
CA LYS A 124 36.36 -4.40 30.04
C LYS A 124 36.76 -3.44 28.92
N LEU A 125 37.05 -2.19 29.28
CA LEU A 125 37.59 -1.20 28.35
C LEU A 125 38.92 -1.70 27.78
N ILE A 126 39.08 -1.61 26.47
CA ILE A 126 40.33 -1.93 25.78
C ILE A 126 41.37 -0.90 26.27
N PRO A 127 42.53 -1.34 26.82
CA PRO A 127 43.55 -0.42 27.27
C PRO A 127 44.09 0.38 26.07
N LEU A 128 44.05 1.70 26.18
CA LEU A 128 44.76 2.59 25.26
C LEU A 128 46.26 2.42 25.55
N PHE A 129 46.97 1.76 24.64
CA PHE A 129 48.42 1.73 24.65
C PHE A 129 48.93 3.16 24.40
N LYS A 130 49.70 3.71 25.34
CA LYS A 130 50.46 4.96 25.18
C LYS A 130 51.76 4.69 24.44
#